data_AF-A0A377UT71-F1
#
_entry.id   AF-A0A377UT71-F1
#
_cell.length_a   1.000
_cell.length_b   1.000
_cell.length_c   1.000
_cell.angle_alpha   90.00
_cell.angle_beta   90.00
_cell.angle_gamma   90.00
#
_symmetry.space_group_name_H-M   'P 1'
#
loop_
_entity.id
_entity.type
_entity.pdbx_description
1 polymer ?
#
loop_
_entity_poly.entity_id
_entity_poly.type
_entity_poly.pdbx_seq_one_letter_code
_entity_poly.pdbx_strand_id
1 'polypeptide(L)'
;MPKGEFVSIFDCDHVPTRSFLQMTMGWFLKEKELAMMQTPHHFFSPDPFERNLGRFRKTPNEGTLFYGLVQDGNDMWDATFFCGSCAVIRRGPLDEIGGIAVETVTEDAHTSLRLHRRGIYLRLYAYSAGGGAGDGEFIRAYRPAHPLGARDGADIPPR
;
A
#
# COMPACT_ATOMS: atom_id res chain seq x y z
N MET A 1 16.92 -19.83 0.43
CA MET A 1 15.93 -18.75 0.54
C MET A 1 16.54 -17.44 0.06
N PRO A 2 15.75 -16.54 -0.54
CA PRO A 2 16.22 -15.23 -0.99
C PRO A 2 16.74 -14.39 0.17
N LYS A 3 17.83 -13.64 -0.05
CA LYS A 3 18.59 -12.90 0.98
C LYS A 3 18.40 -11.37 0.92
N GLY A 4 17.43 -10.90 0.15
CA GLY A 4 17.20 -9.45 -0.04
C GLY A 4 16.64 -8.78 1.22
N GLU A 5 17.09 -7.56 1.52
CA GLU A 5 16.58 -6.75 2.65
C GLU A 5 15.12 -6.34 2.46
N PHE A 6 14.67 -6.24 1.20
CA PHE A 6 13.30 -5.86 0.84
C PHE A 6 12.65 -6.97 0.02
N VAL A 7 11.32 -7.05 0.15
CA VAL A 7 10.46 -7.96 -0.59
C VAL A 7 9.44 -7.13 -1.33
N SER A 8 9.33 -7.32 -2.65
CA SER A 8 8.23 -6.76 -3.44
C SER A 8 7.23 -7.86 -3.75
N ILE A 9 5.95 -7.55 -3.56
CA ILE A 9 4.85 -8.50 -3.80
C ILE A 9 3.97 -7.96 -4.91
N PHE A 10 3.73 -8.81 -5.90
CA PHE A 10 2.82 -8.56 -7.02
C PHE A 10 1.99 -9.81 -7.26
N ASP A 11 0.69 -9.63 -7.41
CA ASP A 11 -0.18 -10.70 -7.92
C ASP A 11 0.16 -11.01 -9.38
N CYS A 12 -0.26 -12.20 -9.83
CA CYS A 12 0.02 -12.69 -11.17
C CYS A 12 -0.60 -11.84 -12.31
N ASP A 13 -1.60 -11.03 -11.99
CA ASP A 13 -2.30 -10.12 -12.89
C ASP A 13 -1.86 -8.66 -12.75
N HIS A 14 -0.98 -8.35 -11.78
CA HIS A 14 -0.41 -7.03 -11.58
C HIS A 14 0.95 -6.89 -12.28
N VAL A 15 0.95 -6.16 -13.40
CA VAL A 15 2.19 -5.85 -14.14
C VAL A 15 2.81 -4.55 -13.60
N PRO A 16 3.99 -4.60 -12.95
CA PRO A 16 4.63 -3.41 -12.41
C PRO A 16 5.17 -2.51 -13.52
N THR A 17 5.11 -1.20 -13.28
CA THR A 17 5.80 -0.22 -14.12
C THR A 17 7.31 -0.26 -13.87
N ARG A 18 8.10 0.11 -14.88
CA ARG A 18 9.57 0.19 -14.76
C ARG A 18 10.03 1.12 -13.63
N SER A 19 9.23 2.14 -13.31
CA SER A 19 9.50 3.13 -12.27
C SER A 19 9.16 2.66 -10.86
N PHE A 20 8.46 1.53 -10.67
CA PHE A 20 7.94 1.07 -9.38
C PHE A 20 8.98 1.17 -8.24
N LEU A 21 10.15 0.55 -8.40
CA LEU A 21 11.19 0.56 -7.37
C LEU A 21 11.86 1.94 -7.22
N GLN A 22 12.01 2.69 -8.32
CA GLN A 22 12.60 4.02 -8.27
C GLN A 22 11.74 4.98 -7.43
N MET A 23 10.42 4.83 -7.52
CA MET A 23 9.47 5.68 -6.80
C MET A 23 9.25 5.25 -5.35
N THR A 24 9.39 3.95 -5.03
CA THR A 24 9.10 3.42 -3.68
C THR A 24 10.35 3.33 -2.80
N MET A 25 11.50 2.89 -3.32
CA MET A 25 12.68 2.58 -2.50
C MET A 25 13.28 3.79 -1.79
N GLY A 26 13.18 5.00 -2.37
CA GLY A 26 13.70 6.22 -1.77
C GLY A 26 13.09 6.54 -0.40
N TRP A 27 11.86 6.08 -0.15
CA TRP A 27 11.16 6.34 1.11
C TRP A 27 11.76 5.57 2.28
N PHE A 28 12.21 4.34 2.08
CA PHE A 28 12.91 3.56 3.11
C PHE A 28 14.27 4.16 3.51
N LEU A 29 14.84 5.03 2.67
CA LEU A 29 16.04 5.80 3.00
C LEU A 29 15.71 7.03 3.83
N LYS A 30 14.60 7.72 3.47
CA LYS A 30 14.11 8.93 4.14
C LYS A 30 13.51 8.62 5.52
N GLU A 31 12.76 7.53 5.63
CA GLU A 31 12.01 7.11 6.81
C GLU A 31 12.54 5.75 7.27
N LYS A 32 13.43 5.74 8.26
CA LYS A 32 14.12 4.52 8.70
C LYS A 32 13.18 3.51 9.37
N GLU A 33 12.19 4.01 10.09
CA GLU A 33 11.15 3.23 10.76
C GLU A 33 10.08 2.69 9.79
N LEU A 34 10.17 3.01 8.50
CA LEU A 34 9.25 2.51 7.50
C LEU A 34 9.48 1.02 7.25
N ALA A 35 8.43 0.22 7.42
CA ALA A 35 8.47 -1.21 7.13
C ALA A 35 7.75 -1.59 5.84
N MET A 36 6.80 -0.78 5.37
CA MET A 36 6.08 -1.08 4.15
C MET A 36 5.73 0.19 3.37
N MET A 37 5.84 0.08 2.05
CA MET A 37 5.26 1.02 1.11
C MET A 37 4.21 0.32 0.24
N GLN A 38 2.95 0.71 0.37
CA GLN A 38 1.82 0.29 -0.47
C GLN A 38 1.65 1.28 -1.63
N THR A 39 1.34 0.80 -2.83
CA THR A 39 0.91 1.65 -3.95
C THR A 39 -0.52 1.30 -4.38
N PRO A 40 -1.31 2.27 -4.87
CA PRO A 40 -2.65 2.03 -5.41
C PRO A 40 -2.72 0.88 -6.41
N HIS A 41 -3.81 0.13 -6.38
CA HIS A 41 -4.13 -0.83 -7.44
C HIS A 41 -4.89 -0.13 -8.57
N HIS A 42 -4.48 -0.40 -9.80
CA HIS A 42 -5.16 0.09 -10.98
C HIS A 42 -5.48 -1.09 -11.90
N PHE A 43 -6.74 -1.17 -12.30
CA PHE A 43 -7.26 -2.27 -13.10
C PHE A 43 -7.58 -1.78 -14.51
N PHE A 44 -7.15 -2.52 -15.54
CA PHE A 44 -7.44 -2.18 -16.94
C PHE A 44 -8.85 -2.52 -17.36
N SER A 45 -9.43 -3.55 -16.74
CA SER A 45 -10.74 -4.07 -17.10
C SER A 45 -11.83 -3.44 -16.23
N PRO A 46 -13.02 -3.15 -16.80
CA PRO A 46 -14.16 -2.74 -16.00
C PRO A 46 -14.51 -3.79 -14.96
N ASP A 47 -14.88 -3.34 -13.77
CA ASP A 47 -15.54 -4.22 -12.82
C ASP A 47 -16.92 -4.68 -13.35
N PRO A 48 -17.50 -5.77 -12.82
CA PRO A 48 -18.79 -6.27 -13.30
C PRO A 48 -19.91 -5.24 -13.26
N PHE A 49 -19.93 -4.30 -12.30
CA PHE A 49 -20.95 -3.25 -12.23
C PHE A 49 -20.74 -2.20 -13.32
N GLU A 50 -19.50 -1.76 -13.55
CA GLU A 50 -19.17 -0.84 -14.64
C GLU A 50 -19.57 -1.40 -16.00
N ARG A 51 -19.26 -2.69 -16.24
CA ARG A 51 -19.59 -3.37 -17.48
C ARG A 51 -21.09 -3.55 -17.65
N ASN A 52 -21.78 -4.07 -16.63
CA ASN A 52 -23.19 -4.43 -16.73
C ASN A 52 -24.11 -3.21 -16.73
N LEU A 53 -23.69 -2.08 -16.14
CA LEU A 53 -24.45 -0.83 -16.12
C LEU A 53 -24.05 0.17 -17.21
N GLY A 54 -23.09 -0.19 -18.09
CA GLY A 54 -22.62 0.68 -19.16
C GLY A 54 -21.96 1.98 -18.67
N ARG A 55 -21.33 1.93 -17.49
CA ARG A 55 -20.70 3.08 -16.81
C ARG A 55 -19.18 3.12 -16.91
N PHE A 56 -18.56 2.14 -17.55
CA PHE A 56 -17.10 2.09 -17.74
C PHE A 56 -16.54 3.42 -18.27
N ARG A 57 -15.54 3.97 -17.57
CA ARG A 57 -14.89 5.27 -17.85
C ARG A 57 -15.79 6.51 -17.83
N LYS A 58 -17.05 6.40 -17.39
CA LYS A 58 -17.97 7.54 -17.16
C LYS A 58 -18.11 7.91 -15.69
N THR A 59 -17.86 6.96 -14.81
CA THR A 59 -17.87 7.13 -13.35
C THR A 59 -16.59 6.49 -12.81
N PRO A 60 -15.92 7.07 -11.81
CA PRO A 60 -14.78 6.41 -11.18
C PRO A 60 -15.18 5.05 -10.62
N ASN A 61 -14.32 4.05 -10.80
CA ASN A 61 -14.54 2.72 -10.22
C ASN A 61 -14.50 2.78 -8.69
N GLU A 62 -15.05 1.75 -8.04
CA GLU A 62 -15.06 1.65 -6.57
C GLU A 62 -13.64 1.69 -5.96
N GLY A 63 -12.66 1.10 -6.66
CA GLY A 63 -11.25 1.09 -6.24
C GLY A 63 -10.65 2.49 -6.10
N THR A 64 -11.08 3.45 -6.91
CA THR A 64 -10.62 4.86 -6.84
C THR A 64 -10.96 5.51 -5.50
N LEU A 65 -12.12 5.19 -4.91
CA LEU A 65 -12.48 5.71 -3.58
C LEU A 65 -11.54 5.15 -2.51
N PHE A 66 -11.29 3.85 -2.56
CA PHE A 66 -10.52 3.14 -1.55
C PHE A 66 -9.02 3.47 -1.61
N TYR A 67 -8.39 3.30 -2.78
CA TYR A 67 -6.96 3.55 -2.97
C TYR A 67 -6.60 5.04 -3.06
N GLY A 68 -7.58 5.89 -3.38
CA GLY A 68 -7.41 7.34 -3.39
C GLY A 68 -7.72 7.95 -2.03
N LEU A 69 -9.01 8.14 -1.72
CA LEU A 69 -9.41 8.94 -0.55
C LEU A 69 -9.24 8.21 0.79
N VAL A 70 -9.63 6.93 0.85
CA VAL A 70 -9.65 6.19 2.12
C VAL A 70 -8.25 5.83 2.59
N GLN A 71 -7.41 5.28 1.71
CA GLN A 71 -6.03 4.93 2.07
C GLN A 71 -5.17 6.17 2.33
N ASP A 72 -5.34 7.27 1.57
CA ASP A 72 -4.71 8.57 1.92
C ASP A 72 -5.13 9.03 3.33
N GLY A 73 -6.41 8.86 3.67
CA GLY A 73 -6.95 9.15 5.00
C GLY A 73 -6.35 8.26 6.08
N ASN A 74 -6.22 6.96 5.83
CA ASN A 74 -5.60 6.03 6.77
C ASN A 74 -4.12 6.35 7.00
N ASP A 75 -3.40 6.75 5.95
CA ASP A 75 -1.99 7.13 6.02
C ASP A 75 -1.75 8.33 6.95
N MET A 76 -2.68 9.30 6.95
CA MET A 76 -2.69 10.43 7.90
C MET A 76 -2.70 9.98 9.37
N TRP A 77 -3.27 8.80 9.65
CA TRP A 77 -3.45 8.25 10.99
C TRP A 77 -2.52 7.06 11.26
N ASP A 78 -1.46 6.88 10.47
CA ASP A 78 -0.54 5.75 10.57
C ASP A 78 -1.27 4.39 10.50
N ALA A 79 -2.38 4.31 9.77
CA ALA A 79 -3.27 3.16 9.69
C ALA A 79 -3.32 2.52 8.29
N THR A 80 -2.38 2.87 7.41
CA THR A 80 -2.24 2.24 6.08
C THR A 80 -2.05 0.73 6.23
N PHE A 81 -2.65 -0.06 5.34
CA PHE A 81 -2.47 -1.52 5.34
C PHE A 81 -2.14 -2.06 3.96
N PHE A 82 -1.47 -3.21 3.95
CA PHE A 82 -1.14 -4.02 2.79
C PHE A 82 -2.40 -4.57 2.14
N CYS A 83 -2.48 -4.42 0.83
CA CYS A 83 -3.59 -4.90 0.00
C CYS A 83 -3.18 -6.07 -0.90
N GLY A 84 -2.26 -6.93 -0.48
CA GLY A 84 -1.91 -8.18 -1.18
C GLY A 84 -0.92 -8.01 -2.34
N SER A 85 -0.90 -6.85 -3.01
CA SER A 85 -0.04 -6.60 -4.17
C SER A 85 0.42 -5.15 -4.27
N CYS A 86 1.36 -4.88 -5.18
CA CYS A 86 1.92 -3.58 -5.47
C CYS A 86 2.55 -2.92 -4.22
N ALA A 87 3.25 -3.72 -3.42
CA ALA A 87 3.87 -3.30 -2.17
C ALA A 87 5.34 -3.69 -2.08
N VAL A 88 6.11 -2.88 -1.34
CA VAL A 88 7.47 -3.20 -0.90
C VAL A 88 7.48 -3.30 0.61
N ILE A 89 8.06 -4.36 1.15
CA ILE A 89 8.13 -4.64 2.59
C ILE A 89 9.59 -4.85 2.99
N ARG A 90 10.01 -4.24 4.10
CA ARG A 90 11.31 -4.49 4.74
C ARG A 90 11.26 -5.87 5.41
N ARG A 91 12.23 -6.72 5.09
CA ARG A 91 12.29 -8.11 5.56
C ARG A 91 12.44 -8.22 7.07
N GLY A 92 13.26 -7.39 7.71
CA GLY A 92 13.49 -7.46 9.17
C GLY A 92 12.19 -7.42 9.99
N PRO A 93 11.41 -6.32 9.90
CA PRO A 93 10.08 -6.22 10.51
C PRO A 93 9.12 -7.36 10.16
N LEU A 94 9.17 -7.85 8.92
CA LEU A 94 8.33 -8.95 8.45
C LEU A 94 8.71 -10.29 9.11
N ASP A 95 10.01 -10.59 9.16
CA ASP A 95 10.52 -11.81 9.81
C ASP A 95 10.26 -11.78 11.33
N GLU A 96 10.34 -10.60 11.95
CA GLU A 96 10.02 -10.38 13.36
C GLU A 96 8.58 -10.77 13.73
N ILE A 97 7.60 -10.51 12.84
CA ILE A 97 6.20 -10.91 13.04
C ILE A 97 5.89 -12.34 12.56
N GLY A 98 6.90 -13.09 12.13
CA GLY A 98 6.77 -14.47 11.67
C GLY A 98 6.43 -14.61 10.18
N GLY A 99 6.64 -13.56 9.38
CA GLY A 99 6.34 -13.55 7.95
C GLY A 99 4.92 -13.06 7.62
N ILE A 100 4.48 -13.37 6.39
CA ILE A 100 3.09 -13.14 5.95
C ILE A 100 2.17 -14.04 6.79
N ALA A 101 1.06 -13.48 7.28
CA ALA A 101 0.06 -14.23 8.02
C ALA A 101 -0.51 -15.37 7.16
N VAL A 102 -0.92 -16.48 7.78
CA VAL A 102 -1.46 -17.65 7.07
C VAL A 102 -2.76 -18.17 7.68
N GLU A 103 -3.23 -17.51 8.73
CA GLU A 103 -4.35 -17.95 9.57
C GLU A 103 -5.71 -17.49 9.04
N THR A 104 -5.74 -16.61 8.02
CA THR A 104 -6.95 -16.05 7.43
C THR A 104 -6.81 -15.95 5.91
N VAL A 105 -7.95 -15.86 5.22
CA VAL A 105 -8.04 -15.63 3.77
C VAL A 105 -7.62 -14.20 3.38
N THR A 106 -7.58 -13.27 4.34
CA THR A 106 -7.14 -11.89 4.15
C THR A 106 -5.77 -11.67 4.80
N GLU A 107 -4.78 -12.43 4.34
CA GLU A 107 -3.45 -12.48 4.95
C GLU A 107 -2.74 -11.13 4.93
N ASP A 108 -3.03 -10.31 3.94
CA ASP A 108 -2.46 -9.00 3.71
C ASP A 108 -2.82 -8.00 4.82
N ALA A 109 -4.12 -7.83 5.07
CA ALA A 109 -4.66 -7.00 6.12
C ALA A 109 -4.22 -7.52 7.50
N HIS A 110 -4.19 -8.85 7.69
CA HIS A 110 -3.75 -9.44 8.94
C HIS A 110 -2.24 -9.22 9.19
N THR A 111 -1.40 -9.35 8.16
CA THR A 111 0.03 -9.03 8.24
C THR A 111 0.23 -7.57 8.66
N SER A 112 -0.56 -6.66 8.08
CA SER A 112 -0.54 -5.24 8.43
C SER A 112 -0.90 -5.00 9.89
N LEU A 113 -1.93 -5.68 10.38
CA LEU A 113 -2.32 -5.61 11.79
C LEU A 113 -1.20 -6.09 12.72
N ARG A 114 -0.46 -7.14 12.36
CA ARG A 114 0.68 -7.62 13.15
C ARG A 114 1.82 -6.60 13.22
N LEU A 115 2.12 -5.95 12.09
CA LEU A 115 3.11 -4.88 12.04
C LEU A 115 2.66 -3.69 12.91
N HIS A 116 1.43 -3.20 12.72
CA HIS A 116 0.86 -2.10 13.49
C HIS A 116 0.86 -2.37 15.00
N ARG A 117 0.52 -3.59 15.43
CA ARG A 117 0.54 -3.99 16.84
C ARG A 117 1.92 -3.92 17.49
N ARG A 118 3.00 -3.87 16.71
CA ARG A 118 4.37 -3.69 17.19
C ARG A 118 4.88 -2.26 17.06
N GLY A 119 4.01 -1.31 16.71
CA GLY A 119 4.41 0.08 16.46
C GLY A 119 5.23 0.24 15.19
N ILE A 120 5.13 -0.71 14.25
CA ILE A 120 5.82 -0.69 12.98
C ILE A 120 4.94 0.01 11.95
N TYR A 121 5.53 0.92 11.20
CA TYR A 121 4.76 1.83 10.37
C TYR A 121 4.71 1.44 8.89
N LEU A 122 3.56 1.72 8.30
CA LEU A 122 3.20 1.45 6.91
C LEU A 122 2.83 2.77 6.24
N ARG A 123 3.20 2.92 4.96
CA ARG A 123 2.87 4.10 4.16
C ARG A 123 2.20 3.76 2.85
N LEU A 124 1.32 4.65 2.39
CA LEU A 124 0.78 4.64 1.04
C LEU A 124 1.54 5.63 0.19
N TYR A 125 2.03 5.23 -0.98
CA TYR A 125 2.50 6.17 -2.00
C TYR A 125 1.45 6.28 -3.09
N ALA A 126 0.77 7.44 -3.16
CA ALA A 126 -0.29 7.76 -4.12
C ALA A 126 0.22 7.92 -5.57
N TYR A 127 0.89 6.89 -6.09
CA TYR A 127 1.28 6.73 -7.48
C TYR A 127 0.87 5.33 -7.93
N SER A 128 0.03 5.25 -8.95
CA SER A 128 -0.30 3.96 -9.56
C SER A 128 0.95 3.40 -10.24
N ALA A 129 1.53 2.38 -9.63
CA ALA A 129 2.76 1.75 -10.10
C ALA A 129 2.50 0.45 -10.88
N GLY A 130 1.24 0.15 -11.20
CA GLY A 130 0.82 -0.88 -12.15
C GLY A 130 -0.17 -0.27 -13.15
N GLY A 131 0.16 -0.31 -14.44
CA GLY A 131 -0.57 0.45 -15.47
C GLY A 131 0.15 0.51 -16.83
N GLY A 132 -0.35 -0.19 -17.84
CA GLY A 132 0.01 -0.07 -19.25
C GLY A 132 -0.51 1.25 -19.85
N ALA A 133 0.15 1.66 -20.94
CA ALA A 133 0.02 2.97 -21.57
C ALA A 133 -1.43 3.37 -21.88
N GLY A 134 -1.98 4.38 -21.20
CA GLY A 134 -3.30 4.91 -21.57
C GLY A 134 -3.91 6.02 -20.73
N ASP A 135 -3.61 6.14 -19.44
CA ASP A 135 -4.38 7.02 -18.55
C ASP A 135 -3.46 8.06 -17.87
N GLY A 136 -3.35 9.24 -18.47
CA GLY A 136 -2.48 10.34 -18.01
C GLY A 136 -3.02 11.15 -16.82
N GLU A 137 -3.76 10.55 -15.89
CA GLU A 137 -4.24 11.23 -14.67
C GLU A 137 -3.76 10.48 -13.41
N PHE A 138 -3.47 11.25 -12.37
CA PHE A 138 -2.96 10.81 -11.05
C PHE A 138 -1.44 10.65 -10.89
N ILE A 139 -0.70 11.72 -11.20
CA ILE A 139 0.51 12.04 -10.44
C ILE A 139 0.09 12.99 -9.31
N ARG A 140 -0.37 12.46 -8.17
CA ARG A 140 -0.41 13.26 -6.93
C ARG A 140 0.94 13.05 -6.26
N ALA A 141 1.72 14.13 -6.10
CA ALA A 141 2.93 14.07 -5.30
C ALA A 141 2.53 13.64 -3.88
N TYR A 142 2.86 12.41 -3.50
CA TYR A 142 2.63 11.93 -2.15
C TYR A 142 3.39 12.84 -1.17
N ARG A 143 2.63 13.46 -0.27
CA ARG A 143 3.15 14.30 0.79
C ARG A 143 2.70 13.66 2.11
N PRO A 144 3.62 13.04 2.86
CA PRO A 144 3.27 12.52 4.17
C PRO A 144 2.69 13.66 5.00
N ALA A 145 1.59 13.39 5.68
CA ALA A 145 0.96 14.36 6.55
C ALA A 145 1.90 14.80 7.68
N HIS A 146 2.62 13.84 8.26
CA HIS A 146 3.60 14.04 9.33
C HIS A 146 4.74 13.00 9.24
N PRO A 147 5.93 13.28 9.81
CA PRO A 147 6.97 12.27 9.97
C PRO A 147 6.49 11.10 10.84
N LEU A 148 6.98 9.89 10.56
CA LEU A 148 6.75 8.73 11.40
C LEU A 148 7.13 8.99 12.85
N GLY A 149 6.23 8.63 13.78
CA GLY A 149 6.46 8.79 15.22
C GLY A 149 6.38 10.24 15.73
N ALA A 150 6.03 11.24 14.90
CA ALA A 150 5.90 12.63 15.34
C ALA A 150 4.63 12.92 16.18
N ARG A 151 3.84 11.89 16.51
CA ARG A 151 2.66 11.98 17.38
C ARG A 151 2.97 11.40 18.75
N ASP A 152 3.70 12.17 19.56
CA ASP A 152 3.57 12.07 21.02
C ASP A 152 2.17 12.63 21.38
N GLY A 153 1.21 11.76 21.73
CA GLY A 153 -0.04 12.20 22.38
C GLY A 153 -1.38 11.85 21.72
N ALA A 154 -1.46 10.85 20.85
CA ALA A 154 -2.72 10.12 20.69
C ALA A 154 -2.72 8.99 21.73
N ASP A 155 -3.23 9.28 22.93
CA ASP A 155 -3.56 8.30 23.97
C ASP A 155 -4.47 7.22 23.37
N ILE A 156 -3.88 6.14 22.85
CA ILE A 156 -4.52 4.84 22.81
C ILE A 156 -4.03 4.16 24.08
N PRO A 157 -4.81 4.19 25.17
CA PRO A 157 -4.39 3.57 26.41
C PRO A 157 -4.07 2.10 26.15
N PRO A 158 -2.96 1.57 26.68
CA PRO A 158 -2.73 0.14 26.67
C PRO A 158 -3.89 -0.53 27.42
N ARG A 159 -4.47 -1.57 26.82
CA ARG A 159 -5.39 -2.46 27.54
C ARG A 159 -4.60 -3.32 28.53
#